data_AF-A0A2N1SVE6-F1
#
_entry.id   AF-A0A2N1SVE6-F1
#
_cell.length_a   1.000
_cell.length_b   1.000
_cell.length_c   1.000
_cell.angle_alpha   90.00
_cell.angle_beta   90.00
_cell.angle_gamma   90.00
#
_symmetry.space_group_name_H-M   'P 1'
#
loop_
_entity.id
_entity.type
_entity.pdbx_description
1 polymer ?
#
loop_
_entity_poly.entity_id
_entity_poly.type
_entity_poly.pdbx_seq_one_letter_code
_entity_poly.pdbx_strand_id
1 'polypeptide(L)'
;MNDRNIISDFRELDATDPVACDHFFEKWGAGQSLAKSHMPYERLEAYRHVLGICKKEDKDKYMVAHKGTAFFFCALSLFDLKYFESSIFYFTAALAEDRRRSGSVTLVDYIFTPAGQILSLNHSGKWARFTTDFIDAVRYFIEKFNTQYGTSHSIEDFVQKFVHPMLEDERYSIITSFYSFILDYKEKDRNLRLAGGAIDSTEPILVNLFKGALIFETILKHYYPRDDSGIRITTLGRFSKNSNFVADFSGVKLSIYTNALQDILDDIVDYSTKTTLETTARIRNTTGHKLTWDNVFEDPDNYTKLFEQEVFAILNVITAQW
;
A
#
# COMPACT_ATOMS: atom_id res chain seq x y z
N MET A 1 -30.78 6.07 -10.91
CA MET A 1 -30.77 7.26 -10.04
C MET A 1 -31.36 8.43 -10.80
N ASN A 2 -32.10 9.33 -10.14
CA ASN A 2 -32.63 10.55 -10.76
C ASN A 2 -31.81 11.76 -10.30
N ASP A 3 -30.95 12.28 -11.17
CA ASP A 3 -30.02 13.38 -10.88
C ASP A 3 -30.72 14.63 -10.34
N ARG A 4 -31.96 14.91 -10.78
CA ARG A 4 -32.72 16.08 -10.30
C ARG A 4 -33.01 16.00 -8.80
N ASN A 5 -33.28 14.80 -8.30
CA ASN A 5 -33.58 14.62 -6.88
C ASN A 5 -32.29 14.69 -6.04
N ILE A 6 -31.18 14.13 -6.55
CA ILE A 6 -29.86 14.25 -5.89
C ILE A 6 -29.46 15.72 -5.77
N ILE A 7 -29.62 16.50 -6.85
CA ILE A 7 -29.32 17.93 -6.88
C ILE A 7 -30.23 18.70 -5.91
N SER A 8 -31.53 18.43 -5.90
CA SER A 8 -32.48 19.08 -4.99
C SER A 8 -32.08 18.84 -3.53
N ASP A 9 -31.87 17.59 -3.15
CA ASP A 9 -31.45 17.21 -1.80
C ASP A 9 -30.08 17.81 -1.45
N PHE A 10 -29.14 17.84 -2.39
CA PHE A 10 -27.81 18.42 -2.16
C PHE A 10 -27.88 19.94 -1.95
N ARG A 11 -28.79 20.64 -2.63
CA ARG A 11 -29.01 22.09 -2.41
C ARG A 11 -29.55 22.38 -1.01
N GLU A 12 -30.40 21.51 -0.49
CA GLU A 12 -31.01 21.64 0.84
C GLU A 12 -30.11 21.11 1.97
N LEU A 13 -29.13 20.26 1.65
CA LEU A 13 -28.20 19.67 2.62
C LEU A 13 -27.43 20.72 3.42
N ASP A 14 -27.38 20.61 4.74
CA ASP A 14 -26.39 21.35 5.53
C ASP A 14 -25.02 20.68 5.37
N ALA A 15 -24.15 21.27 4.53
CA ALA A 15 -22.82 20.74 4.27
C ALA A 15 -21.87 20.83 5.48
N THR A 16 -22.27 21.52 6.55
CA THR A 16 -21.49 21.62 7.79
C THR A 16 -21.84 20.53 8.81
N ASP A 17 -22.96 19.82 8.61
CA ASP A 17 -23.38 18.68 9.41
C ASP A 17 -22.89 17.35 8.78
N PRO A 18 -21.91 16.66 9.40
CA PRO A 18 -21.39 15.41 8.87
C PRO A 18 -22.43 14.29 8.85
N VAL A 19 -23.33 14.24 9.83
CA VAL A 19 -24.35 13.19 9.91
C VAL A 19 -25.35 13.37 8.78
N ALA A 20 -25.75 14.61 8.49
CA ALA A 20 -26.57 14.91 7.32
C ALA A 20 -25.86 14.52 6.01
N CYS A 21 -24.56 14.82 5.89
CA CYS A 21 -23.76 14.44 4.72
C CYS A 21 -23.65 12.91 4.57
N ASP A 22 -23.39 12.19 5.66
CA ASP A 22 -23.28 10.74 5.64
C ASP A 22 -24.61 10.09 5.24
N HIS A 23 -25.73 10.52 5.83
CA HIS A 23 -27.06 10.07 5.42
C HIS A 23 -27.38 10.41 3.95
N PHE A 24 -26.94 11.57 3.46
CA PHE A 24 -27.09 11.92 2.05
C PHE A 24 -26.36 10.92 1.14
N PHE A 25 -25.10 10.61 1.44
CA PHE A 25 -24.31 9.66 0.65
C PHE A 25 -24.75 8.21 0.82
N GLU A 26 -25.32 7.82 1.96
CA GLU A 26 -25.96 6.52 2.14
C GLU A 26 -27.25 6.40 1.33
N LYS A 27 -28.10 7.44 1.33
CA LYS A 27 -29.38 7.49 0.60
C LYS A 27 -29.17 7.47 -0.90
N TRP A 28 -28.29 8.34 -1.41
CA TRP A 28 -28.08 8.53 -2.84
C TRP A 28 -26.96 7.68 -3.42
N GLY A 29 -26.12 7.08 -2.58
CA GLY A 29 -25.20 6.04 -3.00
C GLY A 29 -25.91 4.69 -3.20
N ALA A 30 -25.12 3.61 -3.17
CA ALA A 30 -25.66 2.24 -3.28
C ALA A 30 -25.79 1.52 -1.92
N GLY A 31 -25.35 2.16 -0.81
CA GLY A 31 -25.19 1.54 0.50
C GLY A 31 -24.26 0.32 0.46
N GLN A 32 -24.26 -0.52 1.52
CA GLN A 32 -23.56 -1.81 1.51
C GLN A 32 -24.31 -2.92 2.27
N SER A 33 -24.29 -4.13 1.71
CA SER A 33 -24.55 -5.39 2.42
C SER A 33 -23.25 -5.95 3.00
N LEU A 34 -23.24 -6.24 4.29
CA LEU A 34 -22.09 -6.50 5.17
C LEU A 34 -21.02 -7.51 4.71
N ALA A 35 -21.34 -8.52 3.90
CA ALA A 35 -20.48 -9.69 3.71
C ALA A 35 -19.60 -9.66 2.44
N LYS A 36 -20.07 -9.02 1.36
CA LYS A 36 -19.38 -8.80 0.09
C LYS A 36 -20.18 -7.78 -0.68
N SER A 37 -19.53 -6.85 -1.39
CA SER A 37 -20.27 -5.94 -2.25
C SER A 37 -20.91 -6.75 -3.39
N HIS A 38 -22.24 -6.85 -3.39
CA HIS A 38 -22.97 -7.28 -4.58
C HIS A 38 -22.82 -6.18 -5.63
N MET A 39 -22.34 -6.52 -6.83
CA MET A 39 -22.10 -5.58 -7.94
C MET A 39 -21.11 -4.45 -7.59
N PRO A 40 -19.84 -4.77 -7.23
CA PRO A 40 -18.90 -3.78 -6.71
C PRO A 40 -18.57 -2.67 -7.72
N TYR A 41 -18.56 -2.98 -9.02
CA TYR A 41 -18.34 -1.98 -10.07
C TYR A 41 -19.48 -0.96 -10.12
N GLU A 42 -20.72 -1.44 -10.16
CA GLU A 42 -21.90 -0.58 -10.23
C GLU A 42 -22.04 0.28 -8.98
N ARG A 43 -21.66 -0.23 -7.80
CA ARG A 43 -21.61 0.57 -6.57
C ARG A 43 -20.55 1.66 -6.62
N LEU A 44 -19.34 1.32 -7.07
CA LEU A 44 -18.26 2.29 -7.26
C LEU A 44 -18.71 3.43 -8.17
N GLU A 45 -19.32 3.09 -9.30
CA GLU A 45 -19.80 4.09 -10.26
C GLU A 45 -20.98 4.90 -9.71
N ALA A 46 -21.87 4.31 -8.92
CA ALA A 46 -22.93 5.05 -8.23
C ALA A 46 -22.37 6.12 -7.26
N TYR A 47 -21.40 5.75 -6.41
CA TYR A 47 -20.76 6.72 -5.50
C TYR A 47 -20.00 7.80 -6.27
N ARG A 48 -19.24 7.43 -7.32
CA ARG A 48 -18.52 8.39 -8.18
C ARG A 48 -19.46 9.35 -8.89
N HIS A 49 -20.60 8.85 -9.37
CA HIS A 49 -21.63 9.65 -10.03
C HIS A 49 -22.21 10.70 -9.08
N VAL A 50 -22.63 10.30 -7.88
CA VAL A 50 -23.16 11.22 -6.85
C VAL A 50 -22.12 12.28 -6.49
N LEU A 51 -20.88 11.88 -6.19
CA LEU A 51 -19.78 12.79 -5.87
C LEU A 51 -19.52 13.77 -7.03
N GLY A 52 -19.56 13.28 -8.28
CA GLY A 52 -19.39 14.08 -9.49
C GLY A 52 -20.51 15.10 -9.69
N ILE A 53 -21.77 14.72 -9.47
CA ILE A 53 -22.93 15.62 -9.53
C ILE A 53 -22.81 16.72 -8.48
N CYS A 54 -22.59 16.36 -7.21
CA CYS A 54 -22.48 17.34 -6.13
C CYS A 54 -21.38 18.37 -6.42
N LYS A 55 -20.21 17.90 -6.86
CA LYS A 55 -19.09 18.78 -7.22
C LYS A 55 -19.39 19.71 -8.40
N LYS A 56 -20.15 19.23 -9.39
CA LYS A 56 -20.55 20.01 -10.57
C LYS A 56 -21.61 21.05 -10.22
N GLU A 57 -22.54 20.70 -9.34
CA GLU A 57 -23.66 21.55 -8.91
C GLU A 57 -23.17 22.73 -8.06
N ASP A 58 -22.42 22.44 -7.00
CA ASP A 58 -21.87 23.47 -6.10
C ASP A 58 -20.52 23.00 -5.56
N LYS A 59 -19.45 23.52 -6.18
CA LYS A 59 -18.08 23.16 -5.84
C LYS A 59 -17.71 23.59 -4.43
N ASP A 60 -18.11 24.79 -4.00
CA ASP A 60 -17.71 25.33 -2.70
C ASP A 60 -18.39 24.56 -1.58
N LYS A 61 -19.69 24.29 -1.73
CA LYS A 61 -20.43 23.41 -0.81
C LYS A 61 -19.85 22.00 -0.77
N TYR A 62 -19.49 21.43 -1.92
CA TYR A 62 -18.86 20.11 -2.00
C TYR A 62 -17.51 20.03 -1.27
N MET A 63 -16.71 21.10 -1.31
CA MET A 63 -15.43 21.14 -0.60
C MET A 63 -15.63 21.15 0.93
N VAL A 64 -16.74 21.71 1.42
CA VAL A 64 -17.07 21.74 2.86
C VAL A 64 -17.71 20.43 3.33
N ALA A 65 -18.62 19.86 2.53
CA ALA A 65 -19.38 18.65 2.84
C ALA A 65 -18.47 17.48 3.26
N HIS A 66 -18.85 16.75 4.30
CA HIS A 66 -18.13 15.55 4.73
C HIS A 66 -18.32 14.43 3.70
N LYS A 67 -17.22 13.84 3.23
CA LYS A 67 -17.23 12.81 2.16
C LYS A 67 -16.65 11.47 2.62
N GLY A 68 -16.32 11.34 3.90
CA GLY A 68 -15.65 10.16 4.48
C GLY A 68 -16.39 8.86 4.15
N THR A 69 -17.70 8.83 4.40
CA THR A 69 -18.56 7.67 4.10
C THR A 69 -18.55 7.27 2.62
N ALA A 70 -18.69 8.22 1.70
CA ALA A 70 -18.67 7.94 0.26
C ALA A 70 -17.31 7.43 -0.20
N PHE A 71 -16.21 8.05 0.25
CA PHE A 71 -14.86 7.60 -0.06
C PHE A 71 -14.59 6.21 0.52
N PHE A 72 -15.03 5.93 1.74
CA PHE A 72 -14.89 4.61 2.35
C PHE A 72 -15.58 3.53 1.51
N PHE A 73 -16.81 3.75 1.05
CA PHE A 73 -17.50 2.77 0.21
C PHE A 73 -16.90 2.63 -1.21
N CYS A 74 -16.35 3.70 -1.78
CA CYS A 74 -15.51 3.60 -2.99
C CYS A 74 -14.31 2.68 -2.74
N ALA A 75 -13.62 2.86 -1.61
CA ALA A 75 -12.47 2.05 -1.25
C ALA A 75 -12.82 0.56 -1.13
N LEU A 76 -13.91 0.22 -0.42
CA LEU A 76 -14.36 -1.17 -0.29
C LEU A 76 -14.74 -1.80 -1.63
N SER A 77 -15.40 -1.04 -2.50
CA SER A 77 -15.80 -1.52 -3.83
C SER A 77 -14.57 -1.80 -4.71
N LEU A 78 -13.58 -0.91 -4.67
CA LEU A 78 -12.29 -1.09 -5.35
C LEU A 78 -11.50 -2.28 -4.78
N PHE A 79 -11.56 -2.49 -3.46
CA PHE A 79 -10.91 -3.63 -2.81
C PHE A 79 -11.51 -4.95 -3.29
N ASP A 80 -12.83 -5.05 -3.34
CA ASP A 80 -13.55 -6.24 -3.83
C ASP A 80 -13.26 -6.49 -5.33
N LEU A 81 -12.98 -5.43 -6.10
CA LEU A 81 -12.50 -5.47 -7.50
C LEU A 81 -11.01 -5.75 -7.65
N LYS A 82 -10.26 -5.90 -6.55
CA LYS A 82 -8.80 -6.12 -6.54
C LYS A 82 -7.99 -4.94 -7.10
N TYR A 83 -8.55 -3.73 -7.07
CA TYR A 83 -7.86 -2.48 -7.39
C TYR A 83 -7.28 -1.88 -6.11
N PHE A 84 -6.28 -2.55 -5.53
CA PHE A 84 -5.79 -2.28 -4.18
C PHE A 84 -5.17 -0.88 -4.02
N GLU A 85 -4.42 -0.39 -5.00
CA GLU A 85 -3.85 0.98 -4.95
C GLU A 85 -4.95 2.05 -4.91
N SER A 86 -5.95 1.93 -5.78
CA SER A 86 -7.08 2.86 -5.82
C SER A 86 -7.92 2.74 -4.56
N SER A 87 -8.09 1.52 -4.03
CA SER A 87 -8.78 1.27 -2.77
C SER A 87 -8.10 2.00 -1.61
N ILE A 88 -6.79 1.82 -1.47
CA ILE A 88 -5.95 2.50 -0.49
C ILE A 88 -6.03 4.03 -0.60
N PHE A 89 -6.02 4.58 -1.83
CA PHE A 89 -6.20 6.02 -2.05
C PHE A 89 -7.53 6.52 -1.47
N TYR A 90 -8.63 5.79 -1.67
CA TYR A 90 -9.92 6.19 -1.11
C TYR A 90 -10.03 5.94 0.41
N PHE A 91 -9.35 4.93 0.97
CA PHE A 91 -9.26 4.79 2.43
C PHE A 91 -8.54 5.98 3.07
N THR A 92 -7.43 6.43 2.50
CA THR A 92 -6.72 7.61 3.03
C THR A 92 -7.52 8.89 2.81
N ALA A 93 -8.25 9.02 1.69
CA ALA A 93 -9.17 10.14 1.47
C ALA A 93 -10.32 10.16 2.50
N ALA A 94 -10.88 9.00 2.83
CA ALA A 94 -11.91 8.87 3.87
C ALA A 94 -11.35 9.29 5.23
N LEU A 95 -10.17 8.78 5.59
CA LEU A 95 -9.50 9.15 6.83
C LEU A 95 -9.20 10.66 6.90
N ALA A 96 -8.79 11.27 5.80
CA ALA A 96 -8.51 12.71 5.74
C ALA A 96 -9.77 13.56 6.00
N GLU A 97 -10.94 13.12 5.52
CA GLU A 97 -12.23 13.77 5.82
C GLU A 97 -12.59 13.64 7.30
N ASP A 98 -12.43 12.44 7.89
CA ASP A 98 -12.69 12.19 9.31
C ASP A 98 -11.78 13.06 10.20
N ARG A 99 -10.48 13.15 9.86
CA ARG A 99 -9.49 13.99 10.56
C ARG A 99 -9.83 15.47 10.47
N ARG A 100 -10.14 15.96 9.26
CA ARG A 100 -10.50 17.37 9.02
C ARG A 100 -11.67 17.79 9.91
N ARG A 101 -12.64 16.90 10.12
CA ARG A 101 -13.86 17.23 10.87
C ARG A 101 -13.74 17.06 12.38
N SER A 102 -13.14 15.97 12.83
CA SER A 102 -12.93 15.72 14.27
C SER A 102 -12.06 16.81 14.91
N GLY A 103 -11.28 17.55 14.11
CA GLY A 103 -10.21 18.42 14.63
C GLY A 103 -9.12 17.60 15.31
N SER A 104 -9.14 16.28 15.13
CA SER A 104 -8.21 15.36 15.74
C SER A 104 -6.82 15.61 15.19
N VAL A 105 -5.92 15.89 16.13
CA VAL A 105 -4.50 16.07 15.85
C VAL A 105 -3.72 14.79 16.19
N THR A 106 -4.32 13.86 16.93
CA THR A 106 -3.62 12.69 17.48
C THR A 106 -4.08 11.39 16.84
N LEU A 107 -3.16 10.42 16.70
CA LEU A 107 -3.45 9.09 16.16
C LEU A 107 -4.62 8.41 16.89
N VAL A 108 -4.73 8.62 18.20
CA VAL A 108 -5.74 7.99 19.07
C VAL A 108 -7.16 8.30 18.65
N ASP A 109 -7.46 9.51 18.14
CA ASP A 109 -8.86 9.87 17.88
C ASP A 109 -9.38 9.36 16.53
N TYR A 110 -8.49 9.09 15.56
CA TYR A 110 -8.90 8.64 14.22
C TYR A 110 -8.62 7.17 13.93
N ILE A 111 -7.80 6.48 14.73
CA ILE A 111 -7.50 5.05 14.54
C ILE A 111 -8.73 4.14 14.68
N PHE A 112 -9.78 4.62 15.36
CA PHE A 112 -11.04 3.92 15.55
C PHE A 112 -12.08 4.20 14.46
N THR A 113 -11.82 5.12 13.52
CA THR A 113 -12.70 5.27 12.36
C THR A 113 -12.53 4.07 11.43
N PRO A 114 -13.53 3.73 10.60
CA PRO A 114 -13.43 2.57 9.71
C PRO A 114 -12.17 2.54 8.84
N ALA A 115 -11.75 3.69 8.30
CA ALA A 115 -10.53 3.81 7.52
C ALA A 115 -9.26 3.73 8.39
N GLY A 116 -9.28 4.34 9.59
CA GLY A 116 -8.18 4.25 10.55
C GLY A 116 -7.92 2.82 11.02
N GLN A 117 -8.98 2.03 11.21
CA GLN A 117 -8.88 0.62 11.61
C GLN A 117 -8.20 -0.23 10.53
N ILE A 118 -8.48 0.03 9.25
CA ILE A 118 -7.82 -0.68 8.14
C ILE A 118 -6.33 -0.32 8.09
N LEU A 119 -5.98 0.96 8.22
CA LEU A 119 -4.58 1.42 8.15
C LEU A 119 -3.74 0.99 9.36
N SER A 120 -4.36 0.81 10.52
CA SER A 120 -3.70 0.32 11.74
C SER A 120 -3.75 -1.20 11.90
N LEU A 121 -4.35 -1.92 10.94
CA LEU A 121 -4.60 -3.36 11.02
C LEU A 121 -5.41 -3.77 12.27
N ASN A 122 -6.32 -2.91 12.72
CA ASN A 122 -7.26 -3.22 13.79
C ASN A 122 -8.48 -3.98 13.23
N HIS A 123 -8.64 -5.25 13.62
CA HIS A 123 -9.67 -6.16 13.09
C HIS A 123 -10.97 -6.16 13.92
N SER A 124 -11.24 -5.13 14.71
CA SER A 124 -12.48 -5.03 15.48
C SER A 124 -13.65 -4.45 14.66
N GLY A 125 -14.86 -4.84 15.01
CA GLY A 125 -16.09 -4.20 14.53
C GLY A 125 -16.60 -4.67 13.16
N LYS A 126 -17.49 -3.85 12.58
CA LYS A 126 -18.32 -4.17 11.39
C LYS A 126 -17.52 -4.45 10.12
N TRP A 127 -16.29 -3.92 10.04
CA TRP A 127 -15.44 -3.94 8.85
C TRP A 127 -14.25 -4.89 8.95
N ALA A 128 -14.21 -5.72 10.00
CA ALA A 128 -13.13 -6.63 10.34
C ALA A 128 -12.62 -7.46 9.15
N ARG A 129 -13.53 -7.94 8.28
CA ARG A 129 -13.20 -8.73 7.08
C ARG A 129 -12.09 -8.09 6.24
N PHE A 130 -12.20 -6.79 5.96
CA PHE A 130 -11.25 -6.10 5.10
C PHE A 130 -9.89 -6.04 5.78
N THR A 131 -9.86 -5.65 7.06
CA THR A 131 -8.64 -5.66 7.87
C THR A 131 -8.02 -7.06 7.94
N THR A 132 -8.82 -8.13 8.04
CA THR A 132 -8.34 -9.51 8.04
C THR A 132 -7.56 -9.84 6.77
N ASP A 133 -8.04 -9.44 5.59
CA ASP A 133 -7.32 -9.69 4.33
C ASP A 133 -5.93 -9.00 4.31
N PHE A 134 -5.82 -7.77 4.85
CA PHE A 134 -4.52 -7.08 5.01
C PHE A 134 -3.62 -7.81 6.01
N ILE A 135 -4.17 -8.16 7.19
CA ILE A 135 -3.45 -8.87 8.24
C ILE A 135 -2.92 -10.20 7.73
N ASP A 136 -3.75 -10.99 7.06
CA ASP A 136 -3.37 -12.31 6.57
C ASP A 136 -2.29 -12.22 5.48
N ALA A 137 -2.35 -11.20 4.63
CA ALA A 137 -1.33 -10.98 3.62
C ALA A 137 0.02 -10.57 4.23
N VAL A 138 0.03 -9.68 5.22
CA VAL A 138 1.27 -9.29 5.94
C VAL A 138 1.79 -10.44 6.79
N ARG A 139 0.91 -11.12 7.54
CA ARG A 139 1.26 -12.26 8.41
C ARG A 139 1.92 -13.38 7.60
N TYR A 140 1.38 -13.71 6.43
CA TYR A 140 1.96 -14.72 5.54
C TYR A 140 3.46 -14.45 5.25
N PHE A 141 3.81 -13.20 4.95
CA PHE A 141 5.21 -12.86 4.67
C PHE A 141 6.07 -12.74 5.93
N ILE A 142 5.52 -12.31 7.07
CA ILE A 142 6.23 -12.34 8.36
C ILE A 142 6.56 -13.79 8.75
N GLU A 143 5.63 -14.73 8.59
CA GLU A 143 5.85 -16.15 8.90
C GLU A 143 6.92 -16.78 8.00
N LYS A 144 6.90 -16.45 6.69
CA LYS A 144 7.95 -16.85 5.75
C LYS A 144 9.31 -16.26 6.13
N PHE A 145 9.35 -14.98 6.48
CA PHE A 145 10.55 -14.30 6.95
C PHE A 145 11.11 -14.96 8.22
N ASN A 146 10.26 -15.19 9.23
CA ASN A 146 10.64 -15.87 10.46
C ASN A 146 11.26 -17.24 10.22
N THR A 147 10.64 -18.03 9.32
CA THR A 147 11.16 -19.34 8.93
C THR A 147 12.54 -19.23 8.28
N GLN A 148 12.73 -18.23 7.41
CA GLN A 148 13.98 -18.02 6.69
C GLN A 148 15.12 -17.54 7.59
N TYR A 149 14.84 -16.67 8.55
CA TYR A 149 15.85 -16.02 9.40
C TYR A 149 15.95 -16.60 10.82
N GLY A 150 15.13 -17.59 11.16
CA GLY A 150 15.10 -18.19 12.49
C GLY A 150 14.62 -17.22 13.58
N THR A 151 13.72 -16.29 13.22
CA THR A 151 13.16 -15.28 14.13
C THR A 151 11.71 -15.61 14.51
N SER A 152 11.10 -14.84 15.41
CA SER A 152 9.74 -15.08 15.90
C SER A 152 8.94 -13.79 16.02
N HIS A 153 8.96 -12.98 14.96
CA HIS A 153 8.22 -11.73 14.87
C HIS A 153 6.72 -11.97 14.69
N SER A 154 5.89 -11.21 15.40
CA SER A 154 4.43 -11.28 15.30
C SER A 154 3.84 -10.17 14.42
N ILE A 155 2.57 -10.29 14.04
CA ILE A 155 1.86 -9.17 13.40
C ILE A 155 1.70 -8.01 14.37
N GLU A 156 1.58 -8.29 15.67
CA GLU A 156 1.53 -7.29 16.73
C GLU A 156 2.85 -6.50 16.81
N ASP A 157 4.01 -7.16 16.70
CA ASP A 157 5.31 -6.47 16.64
C ASP A 157 5.37 -5.54 15.43
N PHE A 158 4.93 -6.02 14.26
CA PHE A 158 4.88 -5.21 13.05
C PHE A 158 3.97 -3.99 13.21
N VAL A 159 2.80 -4.16 13.83
CA VAL A 159 1.88 -3.04 14.07
C VAL A 159 2.48 -2.03 15.06
N GLN A 160 2.97 -2.50 16.21
CA GLN A 160 3.42 -1.61 17.28
C GLN A 160 4.76 -0.94 16.99
N LYS A 161 5.69 -1.64 16.32
CA LYS A 161 7.06 -1.15 16.09
C LYS A 161 7.27 -0.50 14.73
N PHE A 162 6.34 -0.70 13.79
CA PHE A 162 6.43 -0.11 12.45
C PHE A 162 5.19 0.69 12.06
N VAL A 163 4.00 0.09 12.06
CA VAL A 163 2.78 0.77 11.57
C VAL A 163 2.45 1.98 12.43
N HIS A 164 2.35 1.83 13.75
CA HIS A 164 2.01 2.93 14.66
C HIS A 164 3.01 4.10 14.59
N PRO A 165 4.33 3.90 14.73
CA PRO A 165 5.30 4.98 14.59
C PRO A 165 5.20 5.72 13.24
N MET A 166 4.98 4.97 12.15
CA MET A 166 4.82 5.57 10.82
C MET A 166 3.52 6.37 10.69
N LEU A 167 2.43 5.96 11.34
CA LEU A 167 1.19 6.74 11.39
C LEU A 167 1.34 8.02 12.23
N GLU A 168 2.07 7.94 13.35
CA GLU A 168 2.37 9.09 14.22
C GLU A 168 3.23 10.13 13.49
N ASP A 169 4.23 9.68 12.70
CA ASP A 169 5.07 10.53 11.86
C ASP A 169 4.40 11.00 10.55
N GLU A 170 3.10 10.74 10.39
CA GLU A 170 2.31 11.04 9.19
C GLU A 170 2.90 10.45 7.89
N ARG A 171 3.61 9.31 8.00
CA ARG A 171 4.22 8.57 6.87
C ARG A 171 3.26 7.56 6.26
N TYR A 172 1.99 7.93 6.11
CA TYR A 172 0.93 7.07 5.57
C TYR A 172 1.33 6.38 4.25
N SER A 173 2.02 7.11 3.36
CA SER A 173 2.44 6.60 2.05
C SER A 173 3.36 5.39 2.14
N ILE A 174 4.19 5.25 3.17
CA ILE A 174 5.08 4.09 3.35
C ILE A 174 4.24 2.84 3.63
N ILE A 175 3.35 2.94 4.63
CA ILE A 175 2.48 1.85 5.07
C ILE A 175 1.53 1.42 3.95
N THR A 176 0.87 2.40 3.34
CA THR A 176 -0.13 2.17 2.30
C THR A 176 0.46 1.62 1.01
N SER A 177 1.68 2.04 0.65
CA SER A 177 2.42 1.46 -0.48
C SER A 177 2.80 0.01 -0.19
N PHE A 178 3.26 -0.30 1.03
CA PHE A 178 3.58 -1.66 1.44
C PHE A 178 2.36 -2.59 1.42
N TYR A 179 1.22 -2.14 1.95
CA TYR A 179 -0.01 -2.93 1.94
C TYR A 179 -0.50 -3.24 0.53
N SER A 180 -0.57 -2.23 -0.34
CA SER A 180 -0.98 -2.45 -1.72
C SER A 180 0.00 -3.33 -2.49
N PHE A 181 1.32 -3.15 -2.28
CA PHE A 181 2.36 -4.01 -2.86
C PHE A 181 2.18 -5.49 -2.50
N ILE A 182 1.97 -5.79 -1.21
CA ILE A 182 1.75 -7.16 -0.73
C ILE A 182 0.43 -7.75 -1.23
N LEU A 183 -0.65 -6.97 -1.29
CA LEU A 183 -1.93 -7.45 -1.79
C LEU A 183 -1.93 -7.72 -3.29
N ASP A 184 -1.23 -6.88 -4.07
CA ASP A 184 -1.10 -7.04 -5.52
C ASP A 184 -0.42 -8.38 -5.90
N TYR A 185 0.48 -8.88 -5.05
CA TYR A 185 1.25 -10.12 -5.29
C TYR A 185 0.39 -11.28 -5.79
N LYS A 186 -0.67 -11.62 -5.04
CA LYS A 186 -1.51 -12.79 -5.34
C LYS A 186 -2.21 -12.64 -6.70
N GLU A 187 -2.60 -11.43 -7.05
CA GLU A 187 -3.27 -11.17 -8.32
C GLU A 187 -2.29 -11.20 -9.50
N LYS A 188 -1.07 -10.67 -9.33
CA LYS A 188 -0.02 -10.73 -10.35
C LYS A 188 0.46 -12.16 -10.58
N ASP A 189 0.75 -12.91 -9.52
CA ASP A 189 1.15 -14.33 -9.60
C ASP A 189 0.05 -15.16 -10.28
N ARG A 190 -1.22 -14.99 -9.87
CA ARG A 190 -2.34 -15.68 -10.50
C ARG A 190 -2.44 -15.34 -12.00
N ASN A 191 -2.30 -14.07 -12.38
CA ASN A 191 -2.37 -13.66 -13.78
C ASN A 191 -1.23 -14.24 -14.62
N LEU A 192 0.00 -14.28 -14.10
CA LEU A 192 1.14 -14.93 -14.75
C LEU A 192 0.89 -16.42 -14.97
N ARG A 193 0.44 -17.12 -13.93
CA ARG A 193 0.13 -18.55 -14.00
C ARG A 193 -1.00 -18.85 -14.98
N LEU A 194 -2.04 -18.00 -15.03
CA LEU A 194 -3.14 -18.13 -15.99
C LEU A 194 -2.71 -17.82 -17.43
N ALA A 195 -1.80 -16.87 -17.64
CA ALA A 195 -1.25 -16.56 -18.95
C ALA A 195 -0.39 -17.71 -19.51
N GLY A 196 0.14 -18.58 -18.64
CA GLY A 196 0.85 -19.79 -19.05
C GLY A 196 2.09 -19.53 -19.91
N GLY A 197 2.79 -18.42 -19.66
CA GLY A 197 3.96 -17.98 -20.42
C GLY A 197 3.67 -17.16 -21.68
N ALA A 198 2.41 -17.06 -22.11
CA ALA A 198 2.01 -16.23 -23.26
C ALA A 198 1.87 -14.75 -22.85
N ILE A 199 3.00 -14.09 -22.58
CA ILE A 199 3.04 -12.72 -22.06
C ILE A 199 3.87 -11.84 -23.00
N ASP A 200 3.21 -10.98 -23.77
CA ASP A 200 3.90 -10.01 -24.64
C ASP A 200 4.36 -8.75 -23.88
N SER A 201 3.74 -8.44 -22.75
CA SER A 201 4.08 -7.28 -21.93
C SER A 201 4.28 -7.66 -20.47
N THR A 202 5.49 -7.42 -19.98
CA THR A 202 5.90 -7.65 -18.58
C THR A 202 5.77 -6.40 -17.72
N GLU A 203 5.33 -5.27 -18.30
CA GLU A 203 5.19 -3.97 -17.63
C GLU A 203 4.42 -4.04 -16.30
N PRO A 204 3.26 -4.74 -16.20
CA PRO A 204 2.53 -4.80 -14.94
C PRO A 204 3.31 -5.49 -13.80
N ILE A 205 4.25 -6.37 -14.14
CA ILE A 205 5.12 -7.07 -13.18
C ILE A 205 6.31 -6.20 -12.83
N LEU A 206 6.96 -5.59 -13.83
CA LEU A 206 8.10 -4.68 -13.63
C LEU A 206 7.71 -3.47 -12.78
N VAL A 207 6.52 -2.90 -12.98
CA VAL A 207 6.00 -1.79 -12.17
C VAL A 207 5.76 -2.23 -10.72
N ASN A 208 5.26 -3.45 -10.51
CA ASN A 208 5.05 -3.96 -9.16
C ASN A 208 6.38 -4.20 -8.43
N LEU A 209 7.37 -4.80 -9.09
CA LEU A 209 8.72 -4.96 -8.53
C LEU A 209 9.39 -3.59 -8.27
N PHE A 210 9.32 -2.67 -9.23
CA PHE A 210 9.82 -1.30 -9.02
C PHE A 210 9.23 -0.64 -7.76
N LYS A 211 7.94 -0.84 -7.51
CA LYS A 211 7.25 -0.35 -6.32
C LYS A 211 7.81 -0.98 -5.04
N GLY A 212 8.02 -2.30 -5.00
CA GLY A 212 8.68 -2.99 -3.89
C GLY A 212 10.06 -2.41 -3.59
N ALA A 213 10.90 -2.31 -4.62
CA ALA A 213 12.23 -1.72 -4.52
C ALA A 213 12.23 -0.25 -4.08
N LEU A 214 11.22 0.53 -4.49
CA LEU A 214 11.05 1.93 -4.07
C LEU A 214 10.61 2.04 -2.61
N ILE A 215 9.73 1.14 -2.13
CA ILE A 215 9.34 1.07 -0.71
C ILE A 215 10.59 0.77 0.13
N PHE A 216 11.37 -0.23 -0.26
CA PHE A 216 12.65 -0.55 0.37
C PHE A 216 13.59 0.66 0.46
N GLU A 217 13.85 1.34 -0.67
CA GLU A 217 14.69 2.55 -0.69
C GLU A 217 14.14 3.66 0.21
N THR A 218 12.82 3.82 0.24
CA THR A 218 12.14 4.85 1.05
C THR A 218 12.30 4.57 2.54
N ILE A 219 12.13 3.33 2.97
CA ILE A 219 12.29 2.92 4.37
C ILE A 219 13.77 3.06 4.80
N LEU A 220 14.72 2.66 3.94
CA LEU A 220 16.13 2.89 4.21
C LEU A 220 16.45 4.38 4.37
N LYS A 221 15.92 5.25 3.51
CA LYS A 221 16.11 6.70 3.62
C LYS A 221 15.45 7.30 4.85
N HIS A 222 14.42 6.65 5.39
CA HIS A 222 13.78 7.07 6.63
C HIS A 222 14.67 6.75 7.83
N TYR A 223 15.16 5.51 7.96
CA TYR A 223 15.97 5.10 9.12
C TYR A 223 17.44 5.53 9.04
N TYR A 224 18.01 5.63 7.83
CA TYR A 224 19.41 6.01 7.60
C TYR A 224 19.50 7.23 6.65
N PRO A 225 19.05 8.42 7.08
CA PRO A 225 18.86 9.56 6.17
C PRO A 225 20.16 10.23 5.70
N ARG A 226 21.28 10.03 6.41
CA ARG A 226 22.56 10.73 6.18
C ARG A 226 23.74 9.77 6.25
N ASP A 227 24.81 10.06 5.53
CA ASP A 227 26.10 9.37 5.67
C ASP A 227 26.88 9.87 6.90
N ASP A 228 28.01 9.25 7.21
CA ASP A 228 28.86 9.59 8.37
C ASP A 228 29.43 11.02 8.30
N SER A 229 29.40 11.65 7.11
CA SER A 229 29.77 13.06 6.91
C SER A 229 28.58 14.02 7.07
N GLY A 230 27.40 13.51 7.47
CA GLY A 230 26.17 14.28 7.62
C GLY A 230 25.48 14.63 6.30
N ILE A 231 25.94 14.12 5.15
CA ILE A 231 25.33 14.40 3.85
C ILE A 231 24.12 13.50 3.65
N ARG A 232 23.01 14.07 3.19
CA ARG A 232 21.77 13.31 2.91
C ARG A 232 22.03 12.22 1.87
N ILE A 233 21.58 11.00 2.15
CA ILE A 233 21.67 9.88 1.24
C ILE A 233 20.58 10.01 0.17
N THR A 234 20.98 10.20 -1.08
CA THR A 234 20.07 10.36 -2.22
C THR A 234 20.02 9.13 -3.12
N THR A 235 21.03 8.26 -3.07
CA THR A 235 21.16 7.06 -3.92
C THR A 235 21.51 5.83 -3.08
N LEU A 236 21.05 4.65 -3.50
CA LEU A 236 21.26 3.39 -2.79
C LEU A 236 22.75 3.07 -2.52
N GLY A 237 23.63 3.35 -3.47
CA GLY A 237 25.08 3.08 -3.29
C GLY A 237 25.73 3.85 -2.12
N ARG A 238 25.11 4.95 -1.65
CA ARG A 238 25.66 5.76 -0.54
C ARG A 238 25.35 5.20 0.85
N PHE A 239 24.45 4.21 0.99
CA PHE A 239 24.19 3.58 2.30
C PHE A 239 25.43 2.90 2.88
N SER A 240 26.36 2.44 2.03
CA SER A 240 27.67 1.93 2.46
C SER A 240 28.56 2.93 3.21
N LYS A 241 28.20 4.23 3.20
CA LYS A 241 28.88 5.31 3.93
C LYS A 241 28.16 5.72 5.22
N ASN A 242 27.15 4.97 5.64
CA ASN A 242 26.50 5.14 6.93
C ASN A 242 26.92 3.97 7.83
N SER A 243 27.69 4.26 8.87
CA SER A 243 28.23 3.27 9.80
C SER A 243 27.15 2.49 10.56
N ASN A 244 26.00 3.10 10.88
CA ASN A 244 24.88 2.41 11.52
C ASN A 244 24.26 1.38 10.58
N PHE A 245 24.01 1.74 9.31
CA PHE A 245 23.54 0.79 8.28
C PHE A 245 24.52 -0.38 8.12
N VAL A 246 25.81 -0.07 8.04
CA VAL A 246 26.86 -1.09 7.91
C VAL A 246 26.91 -2.00 9.13
N ALA A 247 26.70 -1.47 10.33
CA ALA A 247 26.64 -2.26 11.56
C ALA A 247 25.40 -3.18 11.60
N ASP A 248 24.21 -2.63 11.31
CA ASP A 248 22.94 -3.35 11.37
C ASP A 248 22.87 -4.50 10.35
N PHE A 249 23.56 -4.35 9.21
CA PHE A 249 23.58 -5.36 8.14
C PHE A 249 24.96 -5.98 7.93
N SER A 250 25.75 -6.13 9.00
CA SER A 250 26.99 -6.95 8.99
C SER A 250 27.97 -6.64 7.85
N GLY A 251 28.14 -5.36 7.50
CA GLY A 251 29.10 -4.94 6.48
C GLY A 251 28.59 -4.97 5.05
N VAL A 252 27.30 -5.23 4.81
CA VAL A 252 26.70 -5.29 3.46
C VAL A 252 26.98 -4.00 2.68
N LYS A 253 27.43 -4.17 1.42
CA LYS A 253 27.62 -3.08 0.46
C LYS A 253 26.70 -3.32 -0.72
N LEU A 254 25.65 -2.52 -0.83
CA LEU A 254 24.66 -2.67 -1.89
C LEU A 254 25.31 -2.55 -3.28
N SER A 255 25.33 -3.66 -4.00
CA SER A 255 25.56 -3.66 -5.44
C SER A 255 24.30 -3.17 -6.14
N ILE A 256 24.44 -2.25 -7.09
CA ILE A 256 23.31 -1.64 -7.83
C ILE A 256 23.41 -1.86 -9.35
N TYR A 257 24.52 -2.42 -9.83
CA TYR A 257 24.79 -2.59 -11.25
C TYR A 257 24.31 -3.95 -11.74
N THR A 258 23.65 -3.97 -12.88
CA THR A 258 23.28 -5.18 -13.63
C THR A 258 23.02 -4.80 -15.08
N ASN A 259 23.16 -5.75 -16.00
CA ASN A 259 22.96 -5.49 -17.43
C ASN A 259 21.62 -6.04 -17.92
N ALA A 260 21.09 -7.08 -17.28
CA ALA A 260 19.80 -7.68 -17.55
C ALA A 260 19.05 -8.05 -16.25
N LEU A 261 17.75 -8.35 -16.41
CA LEU A 261 16.93 -8.90 -15.32
C LEU A 261 17.28 -10.38 -15.05
N GLN A 262 17.70 -11.12 -16.07
CA GLN A 262 18.19 -12.49 -15.94
C GLN A 262 19.43 -12.53 -15.02
N ASP A 263 20.37 -11.60 -15.17
CA ASP A 263 21.53 -11.49 -14.28
C ASP A 263 21.13 -11.34 -12.81
N ILE A 264 20.02 -10.64 -12.52
CA ILE A 264 19.52 -10.52 -11.15
C ILE A 264 19.03 -11.88 -10.66
N LEU A 265 18.27 -12.62 -11.47
CA LEU A 265 17.73 -13.92 -11.10
C LEU A 265 18.81 -14.98 -10.86
N ASP A 266 19.83 -15.00 -11.73
CA ASP A 266 20.94 -15.93 -11.69
C ASP A 266 21.82 -15.73 -10.45
N ASP A 267 21.96 -14.49 -9.99
CA ASP A 267 22.74 -14.14 -8.80
C ASP A 267 21.99 -14.42 -7.47
N ILE A 268 20.69 -14.72 -7.51
CA ILE A 268 19.95 -15.11 -6.31
C ILE A 268 20.28 -16.57 -5.96
N VAL A 269 21.27 -16.73 -5.10
CA VAL A 269 21.74 -18.01 -4.57
C VAL A 269 21.05 -18.43 -3.27
N ASP A 270 20.52 -17.47 -2.50
CA ASP A 270 19.86 -17.70 -1.23
C ASP A 270 18.91 -16.53 -0.87
N TYR A 271 18.36 -16.57 0.36
CA TYR A 271 17.56 -15.49 0.95
C TYR A 271 18.28 -14.87 2.15
N SER A 272 19.61 -14.85 2.17
CA SER A 272 20.36 -14.14 3.22
C SER A 272 20.05 -12.63 3.19
N THR A 273 20.30 -11.94 4.31
CA THR A 273 20.11 -10.49 4.39
C THR A 273 20.92 -9.76 3.31
N LYS A 274 22.14 -10.22 3.03
CA LYS A 274 22.95 -9.65 1.95
C LYS A 274 22.27 -9.80 0.58
N THR A 275 21.88 -11.02 0.22
CA THR A 275 21.29 -11.31 -1.10
C THR A 275 19.98 -10.56 -1.30
N THR A 276 19.11 -10.51 -0.30
CA THR A 276 17.82 -9.80 -0.38
C THR A 276 18.00 -8.30 -0.56
N LEU A 277 18.88 -7.67 0.22
CA LEU A 277 19.17 -6.25 0.10
C LEU A 277 19.82 -5.88 -1.24
N GLU A 278 20.80 -6.67 -1.71
CA GLU A 278 21.48 -6.44 -2.98
C GLU A 278 20.55 -6.67 -4.18
N THR A 279 19.77 -7.74 -4.17
CA THR A 279 18.79 -8.06 -5.21
C THR A 279 17.78 -6.93 -5.36
N THR A 280 17.20 -6.48 -4.25
CA THR A 280 16.22 -5.38 -4.23
C THR A 280 16.84 -4.07 -4.72
N ALA A 281 18.08 -3.77 -4.32
CA ALA A 281 18.79 -2.59 -4.79
C ALA A 281 19.07 -2.62 -6.31
N ARG A 282 19.37 -3.80 -6.88
CA ARG A 282 19.52 -3.99 -8.32
C ARG A 282 18.20 -3.87 -9.06
N ILE A 283 17.11 -4.46 -8.54
CA ILE A 283 15.77 -4.29 -9.10
C ILE A 283 15.42 -2.80 -9.17
N ARG A 284 15.65 -2.03 -8.10
CA ARG A 284 15.36 -0.59 -8.04
C ARG A 284 16.05 0.19 -9.15
N ASN A 285 17.33 -0.11 -9.38
CA ASN A 285 18.11 0.56 -10.41
C ASN A 285 17.64 0.12 -11.81
N THR A 286 17.50 -1.18 -12.04
CA THR A 286 17.16 -1.78 -13.35
C THR A 286 15.79 -1.33 -13.85
N THR A 287 14.75 -1.58 -13.06
CA THR A 287 13.37 -1.25 -13.42
C THR A 287 13.13 0.25 -13.49
N GLY A 288 13.99 1.07 -12.85
CA GLY A 288 13.92 2.52 -12.90
C GLY A 288 14.47 3.17 -14.17
N HIS A 289 15.25 2.45 -14.98
CA HIS A 289 15.86 3.01 -16.20
C HIS A 289 15.09 2.67 -17.47
N LYS A 290 14.41 1.52 -17.53
CA LYS A 290 13.71 1.03 -18.73
C LYS A 290 12.51 0.16 -18.36
N LEU A 291 11.51 0.12 -19.25
CA LEU A 291 10.36 -0.80 -19.19
C LEU A 291 10.51 -2.00 -20.12
N THR A 292 11.45 -1.97 -21.06
CA THR A 292 11.71 -3.08 -21.99
C THR A 292 12.89 -3.89 -21.49
N TRP A 293 12.59 -5.03 -20.88
CA TRP A 293 13.56 -6.02 -20.40
C TRP A 293 13.21 -7.39 -20.97
N ASP A 294 14.19 -8.30 -20.98
CA ASP A 294 13.99 -9.68 -21.37
C ASP A 294 12.83 -10.31 -20.57
N ASN A 295 11.99 -11.11 -21.23
CA ASN A 295 10.85 -11.73 -20.57
C ASN A 295 11.30 -12.93 -19.74
N VAL A 296 11.77 -12.66 -18.52
CA VAL A 296 12.10 -13.69 -17.54
C VAL A 296 10.86 -14.25 -16.82
N PHE A 297 9.67 -13.72 -17.11
CA PHE A 297 8.42 -14.08 -16.41
C PHE A 297 7.58 -15.12 -17.17
N GLU A 298 8.15 -15.73 -18.22
CA GLU A 298 7.59 -16.96 -18.81
C GLU A 298 7.46 -18.07 -17.76
N ASP A 299 8.40 -18.11 -16.81
CA ASP A 299 8.29 -18.84 -15.56
C ASP A 299 7.71 -17.93 -14.46
N PRO A 300 6.47 -18.16 -13.99
CA PRO A 300 5.87 -17.37 -12.91
C PRO A 300 6.65 -17.42 -11.60
N ASP A 301 7.43 -18.48 -11.36
CA ASP A 301 8.17 -18.64 -10.11
C ASP A 301 9.33 -17.63 -10.03
N ASN A 302 9.81 -17.10 -11.17
CA ASN A 302 10.78 -16.00 -11.19
C ASN A 302 10.19 -14.71 -10.59
N TYR A 303 8.90 -14.43 -10.82
CA TYR A 303 8.24 -13.30 -10.17
C TYR A 303 8.15 -13.52 -8.66
N THR A 304 7.70 -14.71 -8.21
CA THR A 304 7.66 -15.05 -6.78
C THR A 304 9.02 -14.89 -6.13
N LYS A 305 10.09 -15.40 -6.76
CA LYS A 305 11.46 -15.32 -6.25
C LYS A 305 11.89 -13.86 -6.06
N LEU A 306 11.71 -13.01 -7.07
CA LEU A 306 12.06 -11.59 -6.99
C LEU A 306 11.21 -10.85 -5.95
N PHE A 307 9.91 -11.07 -5.94
CA PHE A 307 8.97 -10.44 -5.00
C PHE A 307 9.32 -10.76 -3.55
N GLU A 308 9.63 -12.02 -3.24
CA GLU A 308 10.03 -12.43 -1.89
C GLU A 308 11.35 -11.79 -1.46
N GLN A 309 12.31 -11.62 -2.36
CA GLN A 309 13.57 -10.92 -2.06
C GLN A 309 13.30 -9.48 -1.63
N GLU A 310 12.37 -8.78 -2.30
CA GLU A 310 11.98 -7.41 -1.94
C GLU A 310 11.25 -7.34 -0.60
N VAL A 311 10.30 -8.24 -0.36
CA VAL A 311 9.58 -8.28 0.92
C VAL A 311 10.54 -8.58 2.06
N PHE A 312 11.46 -9.54 1.90
CA PHE A 312 12.45 -9.85 2.92
C PHE A 312 13.46 -8.71 3.11
N ALA A 313 13.87 -8.02 2.06
CA ALA A 313 14.69 -6.82 2.19
C ALA A 313 13.99 -5.73 2.99
N ILE A 314 12.71 -5.46 2.72
CA ILE A 314 11.89 -4.52 3.47
C ILE A 314 11.77 -4.95 4.94
N LEU A 315 11.44 -6.23 5.20
CA LEU A 315 11.29 -6.74 6.56
C LEU A 315 12.61 -6.72 7.33
N ASN A 316 13.74 -7.09 6.72
CA ASN A 316 15.07 -6.96 7.35
C ASN A 316 15.33 -5.53 7.83
N VAL A 317 14.99 -4.52 7.01
CA VAL A 317 15.18 -3.11 7.39
C VAL A 317 14.24 -2.71 8.53
N ILE A 318 12.97 -3.14 8.47
CA ILE A 318 11.99 -2.85 9.52
C ILE A 318 12.42 -3.49 10.85
N THR A 319 12.77 -4.78 10.85
CA THR A 319 13.10 -5.54 12.05
C THR A 319 14.44 -5.16 12.67
N ALA A 320 15.36 -4.59 11.90
CA ALA A 320 16.61 -4.03 12.43
C ALA A 320 16.37 -2.86 13.40
N GLN A 321 15.19 -2.24 13.36
CA GLN A 321 14.82 -1.09 14.19
C GLN A 321 13.97 -1.47 15.42
N TRP A 322 13.78 -2.77 15.66
CA TRP A 322 12.84 -3.29 16.66
C TRP A 322 13.40 -3.50 18.07
#